data_AF-A0A2D4PW11-F1
#
_entry.id   AF-A0A2D4PW11-F1
#
_cell.length_a   1.000
_cell.length_b   1.000
_cell.length_c   1.000
_cell.angle_alpha   90.00
_cell.angle_beta   90.00
_cell.angle_gamma   90.00
#
_symmetry.space_group_name_H-M   'P 1'
#
loop_
_entity.id
_entity.type
_entity.pdbx_description
1 polymer ?
#
loop_
_entity_poly.entity_id
_entity_poly.type
_entity_poly.pdbx_seq_one_letter_code
_entity_poly.pdbx_strand_id
1 'polypeptide(L)'
;KNVAYHNWRHAFNTAQCMFAALKTGKIQNKLTDVEVLSLLIAALSHDLDHRGVNNSYIQRSEHPLAQLYCHSIMEHHHFDQCLMILNTPGNQILSALSVEEYKA
;
A
#
# COMPACT_ATOMS: atom_id res chain seq x y z
N LYS A 1 -7.93 -2.54 13.61
CA LYS A 1 -7.95 -3.92 14.15
C LYS A 1 -6.75 -4.11 15.09
N ASN A 2 -6.87 -4.93 16.13
CA ASN A 2 -5.76 -5.24 17.04
C ASN A 2 -4.84 -6.32 16.43
N VAL A 3 -3.94 -5.90 15.54
CA VAL A 3 -2.88 -6.76 14.98
C VAL A 3 -1.55 -6.36 15.63
N ALA A 4 -0.78 -7.35 16.10
CA ALA A 4 0.44 -7.08 16.87
C ALA A 4 1.54 -6.36 16.07
N TYR A 5 1.74 -6.73 14.79
CA TYR A 5 2.82 -6.20 13.95
C TYR A 5 2.33 -5.41 12.73
N HIS A 6 1.68 -6.07 11.76
CA HIS A 6 1.12 -5.45 10.55
C HIS A 6 -0.08 -4.56 10.87
N ASN A 7 0.21 -3.42 11.51
CA ASN A 7 -0.72 -2.41 11.97
C ASN A 7 -0.23 -1.03 11.50
N TRP A 8 -0.96 0.01 11.88
CA TRP A 8 -0.64 1.38 11.47
C TRP A 8 0.80 1.81 11.80
N ARG A 9 1.36 1.40 12.94
CA ARG A 9 2.73 1.77 13.31
C ARG A 9 3.77 1.15 12.38
N HIS A 10 3.53 -0.07 11.92
CA HIS A 10 4.36 -0.71 10.91
C HIS A 10 4.30 0.06 9.58
N ALA A 11 3.11 0.36 9.07
CA ALA A 11 2.96 1.16 7.84
C ALA A 11 3.62 2.55 7.96
N PHE A 12 3.44 3.22 9.10
CA PHE A 12 4.10 4.49 9.40
C PHE A 12 5.62 4.38 9.40
N ASN A 13 6.18 3.36 10.05
CA ASN A 13 7.64 3.15 10.06
C ASN A 13 8.19 2.83 8.67
N THR A 14 7.45 2.06 7.86
CA THR A 14 7.81 1.81 6.45
C THR A 14 7.84 3.11 5.65
N ALA A 15 6.83 3.97 5.79
CA ALA A 15 6.80 5.29 5.14
C ALA A 15 7.91 6.22 5.65
N GLN A 16 8.21 6.19 6.95
CA GLN A 16 9.31 6.95 7.54
C GLN A 16 10.67 6.48 6.99
N CYS A 17 10.87 5.17 6.86
CA CYS A 17 12.07 4.60 6.25
C CYS A 17 12.19 5.03 4.79
N MET A 18 11.09 4.97 4.03
CA MET A 18 11.04 5.46 2.64
C MET A 18 11.44 6.93 2.56
N PHE A 19 10.88 7.79 3.41
CA PHE A 19 11.26 9.20 3.50
C PHE A 19 12.74 9.40 3.83
N ALA A 20 13.27 8.65 4.80
CA ALA A 20 14.69 8.71 5.16
C ALA A 20 15.60 8.27 4.00
N ALA A 21 15.22 7.23 3.25
CA ALA A 21 15.95 6.77 2.08
C ALA A 21 15.91 7.81 0.94
N LEU A 22 14.76 8.43 0.70
CA LEU A 22 14.60 9.50 -0.29
C LEU A 22 15.44 10.73 0.04
N LYS A 23 15.41 11.20 1.30
CA LYS A 23 16.08 12.43 1.73
C LYS A 23 17.55 12.21 2.10
N THR A 24 17.81 11.35 3.09
CA THR A 24 19.16 11.11 3.62
C THR A 24 19.96 10.22 2.69
N GLY A 25 19.31 9.19 2.12
CA GLY A 25 19.91 8.32 1.10
C GLY A 25 20.04 8.96 -0.28
N LYS A 26 19.50 10.18 -0.47
CA LYS A 26 19.51 10.93 -1.75
C LYS A 26 18.94 10.16 -2.94
N ILE A 27 18.04 9.21 -2.69
CA ILE A 27 17.39 8.42 -3.75
C ILE A 27 16.44 9.29 -4.57
N GLN A 28 15.85 10.33 -3.96
CA GLN A 28 14.92 11.24 -4.64
C GLN A 28 15.50 11.84 -5.93
N ASN A 29 16.81 12.10 -5.99
CA ASN A 29 17.46 12.68 -7.17
C ASN A 29 17.44 11.76 -8.41
N LYS A 30 17.02 10.50 -8.25
CA LYS A 30 16.95 9.49 -9.31
C LYS A 30 15.51 9.16 -9.71
N LEU A 31 14.52 9.82 -9.12
CA LEU A 31 13.10 9.54 -9.28
C LEU A 31 12.37 10.81 -9.70
N THR A 32 11.29 10.61 -10.44
CA THR A 32 10.30 11.65 -10.74
C THR A 32 9.42 11.94 -9.52
N ASP A 33 8.75 13.09 -9.52
CA ASP A 33 7.84 13.45 -8.43
C ASP A 33 6.66 12.46 -8.30
N VAL A 34 6.18 11.92 -9.43
CA VAL A 34 5.13 10.89 -9.45
C VAL A 34 5.63 9.59 -8.82
N GLU A 35 6.84 9.13 -9.13
CA GLU A 35 7.43 7.94 -8.49
C GLU A 35 7.60 8.14 -6.98
N VAL A 36 8.04 9.33 -6.54
CA VAL A 36 8.20 9.67 -5.12
C VAL A 36 6.84 9.66 -4.41
N LEU A 37 5.81 10.25 -5.02
CA LEU A 37 4.45 10.24 -4.50
C LEU A 37 3.91 8.81 -4.38
N SER A 38 4.07 8.01 -5.44
CA SER A 38 3.66 6.61 -5.49
C SER A 38 4.34 5.77 -4.42
N LEU A 39 5.65 5.96 -4.18
CA LEU A 39 6.38 5.26 -3.11
C LEU A 39 5.86 5.58 -1.71
N LEU A 40 5.51 6.84 -1.44
CA LEU A 40 4.98 7.26 -0.14
C LEU A 40 3.57 6.71 0.09
N ILE A 41 2.70 6.78 -0.93
CA ILE A 41 1.35 6.20 -0.87
C ILE A 41 1.45 4.70 -0.65
N ALA A 42 2.24 4.00 -1.48
CA ALA A 42 2.43 2.55 -1.37
C ALA A 42 2.96 2.15 0.02
N ALA A 43 3.96 2.84 0.55
CA ALA A 43 4.52 2.54 1.87
C ALA A 43 3.47 2.65 2.99
N LEU A 44 2.60 3.67 2.92
CA LEU A 44 1.52 3.87 3.89
C LEU A 44 0.37 2.88 3.72
N SER A 45 0.12 2.40 2.50
CA SER A 45 -1.05 1.60 2.18
C SER A 45 -0.79 0.09 2.05
N HIS A 46 0.47 -0.36 2.02
CA HIS A 46 0.83 -1.73 1.62
C HIS A 46 0.23 -2.86 2.47
N ASP A 47 -0.18 -2.57 3.72
CA ASP A 47 -0.76 -3.54 4.67
C ASP A 47 -2.18 -3.13 5.13
N LEU A 48 -2.92 -2.38 4.30
CA LEU A 48 -4.30 -1.97 4.63
C LEU A 48 -5.22 -3.18 4.86
N ASP A 49 -5.97 -3.17 5.96
CA ASP A 49 -6.82 -4.31 6.40
C ASP A 49 -6.06 -5.64 6.60
N HIS A 50 -4.74 -5.60 6.85
CA HIS A 50 -4.00 -6.80 7.23
C HIS A 50 -4.60 -7.46 8.48
N ARG A 51 -4.76 -8.80 8.43
CA ARG A 51 -5.50 -9.58 9.44
C ARG A 51 -4.61 -10.32 10.45
N GLY A 52 -3.30 -10.15 10.34
CA GLY A 52 -2.31 -10.75 11.24
C GLY A 52 -1.97 -12.21 10.91
N VAL A 53 -2.42 -12.68 9.74
CA VAL A 53 -2.12 -14.01 9.20
C VAL A 53 -1.50 -13.85 7.82
N ASN A 54 -0.62 -14.77 7.43
CA ASN A 54 0.06 -14.74 6.14
C ASN A 54 -0.74 -15.48 5.05
N ASN A 55 -0.32 -15.31 3.79
CA ASN A 55 -0.94 -15.96 2.63
C ASN A 55 -1.03 -17.49 2.76
N SER A 56 -0.03 -18.14 3.37
CA SER A 56 -0.02 -19.59 3.58
C SER A 56 -1.13 -20.06 4.54
N TYR A 57 -1.51 -19.24 5.52
CA TYR A 57 -2.66 -19.52 6.38
C TYR A 57 -3.97 -19.40 5.59
N ILE A 58 -4.11 -18.34 4.78
CA ILE A 58 -5.32 -18.08 3.99
C ILE A 58 -5.56 -19.19 2.97
N GLN A 59 -4.52 -19.59 2.24
CA GLN A 59 -4.59 -20.67 1.25
C GLN A 59 -5.01 -22.02 1.85
N ARG A 60 -4.66 -22.30 3.11
CA ARG A 60 -4.99 -23.55 3.80
C ARG A 60 -6.36 -23.54 4.48
N SER A 61 -7.03 -22.40 4.55
CA SER A 61 -8.22 -22.20 5.40
C SER A 61 -9.56 -22.12 4.64
N GLU A 62 -9.57 -22.44 3.34
CA GLU A 62 -10.76 -22.26 2.46
C GLU A 62 -11.40 -20.86 2.56
N HIS A 63 -10.64 -19.86 3.02
CA HIS A 63 -11.14 -18.52 3.24
C HIS A 63 -11.56 -17.88 1.90
N PRO A 64 -12.65 -17.10 1.83
CA PRO A 64 -13.15 -16.55 0.55
C PRO A 64 -12.10 -15.80 -0.29
N LEU A 65 -11.12 -15.17 0.38
CA LEU A 65 -9.98 -14.51 -0.28
C LEU A 65 -9.07 -15.49 -1.05
N ALA A 66 -8.97 -16.76 -0.63
CA ALA A 66 -8.18 -17.79 -1.30
C ALA A 66 -8.75 -18.21 -2.66
N GLN A 67 -10.05 -17.96 -2.91
CA GLN A 67 -10.70 -18.26 -4.19
C GLN A 67 -10.46 -17.17 -5.25
N LEU A 68 -9.98 -15.99 -4.86
CA LEU A 68 -9.83 -14.84 -5.76
C LEU A 68 -8.44 -14.73 -6.43
N TYR A 69 -7.37 -15.25 -5.81
CA TYR A 69 -5.99 -15.16 -6.36
C TYR A 69 -5.15 -16.40 -6.04
N CYS A 70 -4.22 -16.80 -6.93
CA CYS A 70 -3.39 -18.01 -6.75
C CYS A 70 -2.10 -17.77 -5.93
N HIS A 71 -1.56 -16.54 -5.97
CA HIS A 71 -0.41 -16.05 -5.20
C HIS A 71 -0.65 -14.58 -4.83
N SER A 72 -0.06 -14.10 -3.72
CA SER A 72 -0.16 -12.71 -3.25
C SER A 72 -1.58 -12.17 -3.05
N ILE A 73 -2.47 -13.01 -2.48
CA ILE A 73 -3.89 -12.69 -2.24
C ILE A 73 -4.04 -11.44 -1.36
N MET A 74 -3.31 -11.40 -0.25
CA MET A 74 -3.42 -10.28 0.69
C MET A 74 -2.89 -8.99 0.10
N GLU A 75 -1.82 -9.06 -0.69
CA GLU A 75 -1.22 -7.89 -1.33
C GLU A 75 -2.17 -7.26 -2.36
N HIS A 76 -2.94 -8.06 -3.12
CA HIS A 76 -4.02 -7.54 -3.97
C HIS A 76 -5.13 -6.89 -3.13
N HIS A 77 -5.54 -7.54 -2.03
CA HIS A 77 -6.52 -6.95 -1.12
C HIS A 77 -6.06 -5.61 -0.54
N HIS A 78 -4.79 -5.49 -0.15
CA HIS A 78 -4.21 -4.22 0.33
C HIS A 78 -4.28 -3.12 -0.74
N PHE A 79 -3.99 -3.47 -1.99
CA PHE A 79 -4.10 -2.56 -3.13
C PHE A 79 -5.56 -2.12 -3.37
N ASP A 80 -6.52 -3.05 -3.35
CA ASP A 80 -7.94 -2.72 -3.52
C ASP A 80 -8.45 -1.79 -2.42
N GLN A 81 -8.02 -2.01 -1.17
CA GLN A 81 -8.32 -1.10 -0.05
C GLN A 81 -7.73 0.30 -0.28
N CYS A 82 -6.50 0.39 -0.80
CA CYS A 82 -5.87 1.66 -1.13
C CYS A 82 -6.68 2.41 -2.20
N LEU A 83 -7.02 1.73 -3.29
CA LEU A 83 -7.77 2.32 -4.40
C LEU A 83 -9.18 2.76 -3.96
N MET A 84 -9.85 1.98 -3.13
CA MET A 84 -11.15 2.34 -2.55
C MET A 84 -11.06 3.66 -1.75
N ILE A 85 -10.04 3.82 -0.90
CA ILE A 85 -9.84 5.04 -0.12
C ILE A 85 -9.55 6.22 -1.03
N LEU A 86 -8.65 6.06 -2.00
CA LEU A 86 -8.27 7.12 -2.96
C LEU A 86 -9.45 7.60 -3.82
N ASN A 87 -10.46 6.77 -4.04
CA ASN A 87 -11.65 7.13 -4.81
C ASN A 87 -12.83 7.61 -3.93
N THR A 88 -12.72 7.54 -2.60
CA THR A 88 -13.79 7.97 -1.69
C THR A 88 -13.91 9.51 -1.66
N PRO A 89 -15.12 10.09 -1.81
CA PRO A 89 -15.35 11.53 -1.70
C PRO A 89 -14.68 12.17 -0.48
N GLY A 90 -13.83 13.16 -0.74
CA GLY A 90 -13.07 13.87 0.30
C GLY A 90 -11.65 13.33 0.56
N ASN A 91 -11.30 12.17 -0.01
CA ASN A 91 -9.97 11.55 0.16
C ASN A 91 -9.14 11.52 -1.14
N GLN A 92 -9.64 12.12 -2.24
CA GLN A 92 -9.02 12.07 -3.56
C GLN A 92 -7.76 12.94 -3.68
N ILE A 93 -6.69 12.57 -2.97
CA ILE A 93 -5.42 13.31 -2.98
C ILE A 93 -4.74 13.35 -4.36
N LEU A 94 -5.15 12.48 -5.29
CA LEU A 94 -4.64 12.40 -6.67
C LEU A 94 -5.52 13.16 -7.68
N SER A 95 -6.57 13.87 -7.25
CA SER A 95 -7.55 14.50 -8.16
C SER A 95 -6.98 15.61 -9.05
N ALA A 96 -5.79 16.12 -8.73
CA ALA A 96 -5.11 17.16 -9.49
C ALA A 96 -4.18 16.61 -10.58
N LEU A 97 -3.91 15.29 -10.60
CA LEU A 97 -3.09 14.67 -11.63
C LEU A 97 -3.85 14.57 -12.95
N SER A 98 -3.12 14.67 -14.07
CA SER A 98 -3.65 14.27 -15.37
C SER A 98 -3.96 12.76 -15.39
N VAL A 99 -4.76 12.34 -16.39
CA VAL A 99 -5.11 10.92 -16.55
C VAL A 99 -3.87 10.08 -16.84
N GLU A 100 -2.89 10.65 -17.54
CA GLU A 100 -1.62 10.05 -17.87
C GLU A 100 -0.76 9.86 -16.63
N GLU A 101 -0.61 10.90 -15.79
CA GLU A 101 0.14 10.81 -14.52
C GLU A 101 -0.52 9.86 -13.52
N TYR A 102 -1.85 9.78 -13.49
CA TYR A 102 -2.56 8.84 -12.62
C TYR A 102 -2.35 7.37 -13.02
N LYS A 103 -2.08 7.10 -14.31
CA LYS A 103 -1.92 5.74 -14.84
C LYS A 103 -0.47 5.29 -14.97
N ALA A 104 0.48 6.23 -14.94
CA ALA A 104 1.92 5.99 -15.05
C ALA A 104 2.44 5.16 -13.87
#